data_AF-A0A3A0E125-F1
#
_entry.id   AF-A0A3A0E125-F1
#
_cell.length_a   1.000
_cell.length_b   1.000
_cell.length_c   1.000
_cell.angle_alpha   90.00
_cell.angle_beta   90.00
_cell.angle_gamma   90.00
#
_symmetry.space_group_name_H-M   'P 1'
#
loop_
_entity.id
_entity.type
_entity.pdbx_description
1 polymer ?
#
loop_
_entity_poly.entity_id
_entity_poly.type
_entity_poly.pdbx_seq_one_letter_code
_entity_poly.pdbx_strand_id
1 'polypeptide(L)'
;MASTGAVAAQDVPPGQTPASVPATPDRQANPATTATPPSAPYPGSTAADDSANDDAQRKRIWNSPEMVEARQYVLEYSRRSVQFGPSQARRYLARLETLSPSEMRDWLRRFQARRAQLARSSAVARLARQQSVSQALDRIEGSRQALANISEGQTEAAARTRDRVHAQQEVADMSVAAKRVGRRNSIQWMLLQGFNPFDPTLDPAGGDYYMRQAGAAVTLPGDLIDENGNHIRGTDADIAAATPEGAAGYRGGDVPGVSGPDPGGAETGGAAGGGSP
;
A
#
# COMPACT_ATOMS: atom_id res chain seq x y z
N MET A 1 17.35 -34.65 6.92
CA MET A 1 17.32 -34.64 5.45
C MET A 1 16.45 -33.46 5.05
N ALA A 2 17.09 -32.35 4.67
CA ALA A 2 16.44 -31.07 4.42
C ALA A 2 15.94 -31.02 2.97
N SER A 3 14.66 -30.69 2.81
CA SER A 3 14.02 -30.51 1.51
C SER A 3 13.99 -29.02 1.19
N THR A 4 14.90 -28.60 0.32
CA THR A 4 14.99 -27.24 -0.22
C THR A 4 13.89 -27.05 -1.26
N GLY A 5 12.82 -26.34 -0.91
CA GLY A 5 11.75 -25.97 -1.83
C GLY A 5 12.14 -24.73 -2.64
N ALA A 6 12.35 -24.92 -3.94
CA ALA A 6 12.65 -23.86 -4.90
C ALA A 6 11.44 -22.94 -5.11
N VAL A 7 11.67 -21.64 -4.95
CA VAL A 7 10.70 -20.57 -5.22
C VAL A 7 10.73 -20.31 -6.73
N ALA A 8 9.67 -20.71 -7.44
CA ALA A 8 9.48 -20.37 -8.85
C ALA A 8 9.07 -18.90 -8.96
N ALA A 9 9.96 -18.08 -9.51
CA ALA A 9 9.68 -16.71 -9.91
C ALA A 9 8.61 -16.72 -11.01
N GLN A 10 7.48 -16.08 -10.73
CA GLN A 10 6.39 -15.93 -11.67
C GLN A 10 6.68 -14.68 -12.52
N ASP A 11 7.06 -14.94 -13.77
CA ASP A 11 7.28 -13.97 -14.85
C ASP A 11 5.97 -13.23 -15.15
N VAL A 12 5.94 -11.93 -14.86
CA VAL A 12 4.80 -11.05 -15.16
C VAL A 12 5.17 -10.27 -16.44
N PRO A 13 4.46 -10.48 -17.57
CA PRO A 13 4.76 -9.77 -18.81
C PRO A 13 4.34 -8.29 -18.71
N PRO A 14 5.20 -7.33 -19.12
CA PRO A 14 4.85 -5.93 -19.17
C PRO A 14 4.07 -5.55 -20.45
N GLY A 15 3.07 -4.68 -20.27
CA GLY A 15 2.68 -3.68 -21.28
C GLY A 15 1.83 -4.14 -22.46
N GLN A 16 0.51 -4.26 -22.26
CA GLN A 16 -0.45 -4.01 -23.35
C GLN A 16 -0.91 -2.56 -23.27
N THR A 17 -0.44 -1.76 -24.22
CA THR A 17 -0.96 -0.43 -24.53
C THR A 17 -2.37 -0.54 -25.12
N PRO A 18 -3.31 0.36 -24.77
CA PRO A 18 -4.64 0.37 -25.37
C PRO A 18 -4.56 0.79 -26.85
N ALA A 19 -5.35 0.07 -27.65
CA ALA A 19 -5.49 0.18 -29.08
C ALA A 19 -5.75 1.61 -29.59
N SER A 20 -5.09 1.93 -30.70
CA SER A 20 -5.30 3.10 -31.54
C SER A 20 -6.76 3.27 -31.95
N VAL A 21 -7.26 4.49 -31.72
CA VAL A 21 -8.54 4.99 -32.22
C VAL A 21 -8.46 5.13 -33.74
N PRO A 22 -9.38 4.55 -34.55
CA PRO A 22 -9.41 4.83 -35.98
C PRO A 22 -9.91 6.26 -36.24
N ALA A 23 -9.17 6.92 -37.13
CA ALA A 23 -9.37 8.28 -37.57
C ALA A 23 -10.74 8.51 -38.25
N THR A 24 -11.27 9.69 -38.00
CA THR A 24 -12.41 10.35 -38.66
C THR A 24 -12.21 10.40 -40.17
N PRO A 25 -13.14 9.94 -41.02
CA PRO A 25 -13.11 10.24 -42.44
C PRO A 25 -13.64 11.64 -42.74
N ASP A 26 -12.89 12.31 -43.60
CA ASP A 26 -13.09 13.63 -44.17
C ASP A 26 -14.51 13.93 -44.65
N ARG A 27 -14.93 15.16 -44.32
CA ARG A 27 -16.12 15.83 -44.83
C ARG A 27 -15.79 16.44 -46.19
N GLN A 28 -16.01 15.69 -47.27
CA GLN A 28 -15.92 16.21 -48.63
C GLN A 28 -17.30 16.70 -49.08
N ALA A 29 -17.41 18.01 -49.29
CA ALA A 29 -18.54 18.66 -49.93
C ALA A 29 -18.49 18.44 -51.45
N ASN A 30 -19.65 18.17 -52.07
CA ASN A 30 -19.93 18.70 -53.41
C ASN A 30 -21.45 18.84 -53.65
N PRO A 31 -21.92 19.86 -54.41
CA PRO A 31 -23.33 20.21 -54.58
C PRO A 31 -23.90 19.70 -55.92
N ALA A 32 -25.23 19.76 -56.05
CA ALA A 32 -26.02 20.15 -57.24
C ALA A 32 -27.31 19.31 -57.47
N THR A 33 -28.44 19.98 -57.22
CA THR A 33 -29.67 20.14 -58.02
C THR A 33 -30.41 18.99 -58.74
N THR A 34 -31.75 19.11 -58.60
CA THR A 34 -32.86 18.75 -59.50
C THR A 34 -33.27 17.29 -59.67
N ALA A 35 -34.46 16.94 -59.19
CA ALA A 35 -35.65 16.79 -60.04
C ALA A 35 -36.87 16.41 -59.18
N THR A 36 -37.93 17.21 -59.28
CA THR A 36 -39.27 16.94 -58.74
C THR A 36 -39.97 15.94 -59.67
N PRO A 37 -40.36 14.74 -59.22
CA PRO A 37 -41.29 13.91 -59.97
C PRO A 37 -42.75 14.36 -59.71
N PRO A 38 -43.64 14.32 -60.72
CA PRO A 38 -45.02 14.77 -60.63
C PRO A 38 -45.89 13.84 -59.76
N SER A 39 -46.82 14.46 -59.03
CA SER A 39 -47.84 13.81 -58.19
C SER A 39 -48.68 12.79 -58.97
N ALA A 40 -48.61 11.54 -58.54
CA ALA A 40 -49.59 10.53 -58.89
C ALA A 40 -50.88 10.72 -58.06
N PRO A 41 -52.07 10.41 -58.62
CA PRO A 41 -53.35 10.57 -57.93
C PRO A 41 -53.52 9.54 -56.81
N TYR A 42 -54.00 10.03 -55.66
CA TYR A 42 -54.32 9.30 -54.43
C TYR A 42 -55.23 8.08 -54.65
N PRO A 43 -54.85 6.87 -54.22
CA PRO A 43 -55.82 5.88 -53.75
C PRO A 43 -56.27 6.25 -52.31
N GLY A 44 -57.57 6.21 -52.10
CA GLY A 44 -58.25 6.80 -50.95
C GLY A 44 -58.00 6.12 -49.60
N SER A 45 -58.13 6.96 -48.56
CA SER A 45 -58.64 6.69 -47.21
C SER A 45 -58.66 5.23 -46.71
N THR A 46 -57.52 4.76 -46.21
CA THR A 46 -57.43 3.79 -45.10
C THR A 46 -56.59 4.30 -43.91
N ALA A 47 -55.92 5.44 -44.05
CA ALA A 47 -55.00 5.98 -43.04
C ALA A 47 -55.65 6.34 -41.68
N ALA A 48 -56.96 6.59 -41.65
CA ALA A 48 -57.66 6.95 -40.42
C ALA A 48 -57.87 5.75 -39.48
N ASP A 49 -58.10 4.55 -40.03
CA ASP A 49 -58.36 3.34 -39.24
C ASP A 49 -57.06 2.74 -38.67
N ASP A 50 -55.98 2.78 -39.45
CA ASP A 50 -54.64 2.37 -39.00
C ASP A 50 -54.13 3.28 -37.87
N SER A 51 -54.37 4.59 -37.95
CA SER A 51 -53.97 5.55 -36.91
C SER A 51 -54.69 5.29 -35.58
N ALA A 52 -55.98 4.96 -35.62
CA ALA A 52 -56.77 4.65 -34.42
C ALA A 52 -56.32 3.33 -33.76
N ASN A 53 -55.97 2.32 -34.56
CA ASN A 53 -55.42 1.05 -34.07
C ASN A 53 -54.03 1.24 -33.45
N ASP A 54 -53.17 2.04 -34.08
CA ASP A 54 -51.84 2.39 -33.56
C ASP A 54 -51.94 3.13 -32.22
N ASP A 55 -52.88 4.06 -32.08
CA ASP A 55 -53.17 4.74 -30.81
C ASP A 55 -53.57 3.78 -29.70
N ALA A 56 -54.42 2.79 -30.01
CA ALA A 56 -54.83 1.78 -29.04
C ALA A 56 -53.64 0.90 -28.62
N GLN A 57 -52.80 0.48 -29.57
CA GLN A 57 -51.58 -0.29 -29.26
C GLN A 57 -50.58 0.51 -28.44
N ARG A 58 -50.36 1.78 -28.79
CA ARG A 58 -49.50 2.71 -28.05
C ARG A 58 -49.95 2.81 -26.60
N LYS A 59 -51.25 3.04 -26.36
CA LYS A 59 -51.84 3.11 -25.02
C LYS A 59 -51.69 1.78 -24.25
N ARG A 60 -51.82 0.63 -24.91
CA ARG A 60 -51.61 -0.69 -24.28
C ARG A 60 -50.16 -0.86 -23.82
N ILE A 61 -49.17 -0.51 -24.66
CA ILE A 61 -47.75 -0.59 -24.30
C ILE A 61 -47.41 0.43 -23.22
N TRP A 62 -47.91 1.66 -23.33
CA TRP A 62 -47.69 2.73 -22.36
C TRP A 62 -48.17 2.35 -20.94
N ASN A 63 -49.31 1.67 -20.86
CA ASN A 63 -49.91 1.20 -19.61
C ASN A 63 -49.49 -0.21 -19.20
N SER A 64 -48.56 -0.84 -19.94
CA SER A 64 -47.97 -2.11 -19.51
C SER A 64 -47.19 -1.92 -18.21
N PRO A 65 -47.13 -2.95 -17.33
CA PRO A 65 -46.43 -2.84 -16.05
C PRO A 65 -44.95 -2.51 -16.23
N GLU A 66 -44.29 -3.13 -17.21
CA GLU A 66 -42.89 -2.89 -17.55
C GLU A 66 -42.62 -1.42 -17.93
N MET A 67 -43.53 -0.80 -18.69
CA MET A 67 -43.41 0.60 -19.07
C MET A 67 -43.71 1.54 -17.90
N VAL A 68 -44.64 1.19 -17.01
CA VAL A 68 -44.89 1.95 -15.78
C VAL A 68 -43.63 1.98 -14.91
N GLU A 69 -42.99 0.83 -14.68
CA GLU A 69 -41.73 0.73 -13.95
C GLU A 69 -40.61 1.55 -14.62
N ALA A 70 -40.50 1.46 -15.94
CA ALA A 70 -39.50 2.22 -16.69
C ALA A 70 -39.69 3.73 -16.56
N ARG A 71 -40.94 4.21 -16.59
CA ARG A 71 -41.28 5.62 -16.37
C ARG A 71 -40.94 6.09 -14.95
N GLN A 72 -41.28 5.29 -13.95
CA GLN A 72 -40.92 5.58 -12.55
C GLN A 72 -39.41 5.65 -12.38
N TYR A 73 -38.66 4.72 -12.99
CA TYR A 73 -37.20 4.71 -12.95
C TYR A 73 -36.60 5.99 -13.55
N VAL A 74 -37.11 6.49 -14.69
CA VAL A 74 -36.64 7.74 -15.28
C VAL A 74 -36.86 8.93 -14.33
N LEU A 75 -38.02 8.98 -13.67
CA LEU A 75 -38.32 10.02 -12.68
C LEU A 75 -37.40 9.92 -11.46
N GLU A 76 -37.20 8.72 -10.91
CA GLU A 76 -36.30 8.50 -9.78
C GLU A 76 -34.85 8.84 -10.13
N TYR A 77 -34.39 8.45 -11.31
CA TYR A 77 -33.07 8.80 -11.84
C TYR A 77 -32.90 10.32 -11.91
N SER A 78 -33.92 11.05 -12.39
CA SER A 78 -33.89 12.52 -12.45
C SER A 78 -33.89 13.21 -11.09
N ARG A 79 -34.40 12.54 -10.05
CA ARG A 79 -34.34 13.06 -8.68
C ARG A 79 -32.96 12.90 -8.06
N ARG A 80 -32.25 11.84 -8.44
CA ARG A 80 -30.90 11.51 -7.91
C ARG A 80 -29.77 12.14 -8.72
N SER A 81 -29.99 12.35 -10.01
CA SER A 81 -28.96 12.87 -10.91
C SER A 81 -28.83 14.39 -10.79
N VAL A 82 -27.60 14.87 -10.67
CA VAL A 82 -27.29 16.31 -10.72
C VAL A 82 -27.41 16.85 -12.15
N GLN A 83 -27.17 16.00 -13.16
CA GLN A 83 -27.12 16.41 -14.56
C GLN A 83 -28.49 16.38 -15.25
N PHE A 84 -29.39 15.52 -14.78
CA PHE A 84 -30.69 15.28 -15.41
C PHE A 84 -31.82 15.72 -14.48
N GLY A 85 -32.32 16.94 -14.67
CA GLY A 85 -33.35 17.51 -13.81
C GLY A 85 -34.78 16.96 -14.06
N PRO A 86 -35.73 17.21 -13.14
CA PRO A 86 -37.10 16.69 -13.22
C PRO A 86 -37.89 17.27 -14.42
N SER A 87 -37.59 18.49 -14.86
CA SER A 87 -38.21 19.09 -16.05
C SER A 87 -37.79 18.38 -17.33
N GLN A 88 -36.52 17.99 -17.44
CA GLN A 88 -36.00 17.22 -18.57
C GLN A 88 -36.60 15.81 -18.61
N ALA A 89 -36.77 15.18 -17.44
CA ALA A 89 -37.45 13.89 -17.32
C ALA A 89 -38.89 13.95 -17.85
N ARG A 90 -39.66 14.98 -17.49
CA ARG A 90 -41.02 15.17 -18.01
C ARG A 90 -41.05 15.36 -19.53
N ARG A 91 -40.14 16.18 -20.07
CA ARG A 91 -40.01 16.37 -21.53
C ARG A 91 -39.65 15.07 -22.24
N TYR A 92 -38.76 14.28 -21.65
CA TYR A 92 -38.38 12.97 -22.18
C TYR A 92 -39.56 12.01 -22.19
N LEU A 93 -40.33 11.94 -21.11
CA LEU A 93 -41.52 11.10 -21.03
C LEU A 93 -42.61 11.53 -22.01
N ALA A 94 -42.82 12.83 -22.19
CA ALA A 94 -43.76 13.35 -23.20
C ALA A 94 -43.33 12.93 -24.62
N ARG A 95 -42.02 12.98 -24.93
CA ARG A 95 -41.51 12.46 -26.20
C ARG A 95 -41.69 10.95 -26.33
N LEU A 96 -41.49 10.20 -25.24
CA LEU A 96 -41.67 8.76 -25.20
C LEU A 96 -43.12 8.36 -25.52
N GLU A 97 -44.09 9.14 -25.03
CA GLU A 97 -45.52 8.92 -25.28
C GLU A 97 -45.90 9.12 -26.75
N THR A 98 -45.21 10.01 -27.46
CA THR A 98 -45.46 10.28 -28.90
C THR A 98 -44.83 9.26 -29.85
N LEU A 99 -44.01 8.33 -29.36
CA LEU A 99 -43.38 7.30 -30.20
C LEU A 99 -44.40 6.35 -30.83
N SER A 100 -44.03 5.75 -31.96
CA SER A 100 -44.80 4.66 -32.55
C SER A 100 -44.78 3.41 -31.65
N PRO A 101 -45.79 2.52 -31.76
CA PRO A 101 -45.84 1.29 -30.94
C PRO A 101 -44.58 0.41 -31.05
N SER A 102 -43.99 0.30 -32.26
CA SER A 102 -42.77 -0.47 -32.49
C SER A 102 -41.55 0.17 -31.80
N GLU A 103 -41.36 1.48 -31.96
CA GLU A 103 -40.27 2.21 -31.32
C GLU A 103 -40.38 2.16 -29.79
N MET A 104 -41.60 2.22 -29.26
CA MET A 104 -41.86 2.11 -27.82
C MET A 104 -41.45 0.72 -27.28
N ARG A 105 -41.78 -0.37 -27.99
CA ARG A 105 -41.33 -1.73 -27.66
C ARG A 105 -39.80 -1.85 -27.74
N ASP A 106 -39.20 -1.28 -28.77
CA ASP A 106 -37.74 -1.30 -28.96
C ASP A 106 -37.01 -0.51 -27.88
N TRP A 107 -37.57 0.61 -27.48
CA TRP A 107 -37.08 1.37 -26.33
C TRP A 107 -37.15 0.55 -25.05
N LEU A 108 -38.29 -0.09 -24.77
CA LEU A 108 -38.49 -0.90 -23.56
C LEU A 108 -37.51 -2.08 -23.51
N ARG A 109 -37.33 -2.78 -24.64
CA ARG A 109 -36.34 -3.85 -24.78
C ARG A 109 -34.92 -3.38 -24.48
N ARG A 110 -34.52 -2.22 -25.03
CA ARG A 110 -33.20 -1.62 -24.74
C ARG A 110 -33.06 -1.20 -23.27
N PHE A 111 -34.12 -0.67 -22.67
CA PHE A 111 -34.17 -0.30 -21.27
C PHE A 111 -33.95 -1.51 -20.36
N GLN A 112 -34.68 -2.61 -20.61
CA GLN A 112 -34.55 -3.87 -19.87
C GLN A 112 -33.16 -4.48 -20.04
N ALA A 113 -32.62 -4.52 -21.26
CA ALA A 113 -31.26 -5.00 -21.52
C ALA A 113 -30.21 -4.20 -20.73
N ARG A 114 -30.33 -2.87 -20.70
CA ARG A 114 -29.44 -1.99 -19.92
C ARG A 114 -29.58 -2.24 -18.42
N ARG A 115 -30.80 -2.43 -17.91
CA ARG A 115 -31.05 -2.77 -16.50
C ARG A 115 -30.42 -4.10 -16.11
N ALA A 116 -30.58 -5.14 -16.96
CA ALA A 116 -29.95 -6.43 -16.74
C ALA A 116 -28.41 -6.33 -16.75
N GLN A 117 -27.84 -5.52 -17.64
CA GLN A 117 -26.40 -5.27 -17.67
C GLN A 117 -25.90 -4.58 -16.39
N LEU A 118 -26.59 -3.54 -15.93
CA LEU A 118 -26.25 -2.84 -14.68
C LEU A 118 -26.40 -3.76 -13.46
N ALA A 119 -27.42 -4.61 -13.44
CA ALA A 119 -27.59 -5.61 -12.37
C ALA A 119 -26.39 -6.57 -12.33
N ARG A 120 -25.99 -7.11 -13.48
CA ARG A 120 -24.80 -7.98 -13.59
C ARG A 120 -23.52 -7.28 -13.14
N SER A 121 -23.25 -6.06 -13.62
CA SER A 121 -22.05 -5.33 -13.22
C SER A 121 -22.04 -5.03 -11.72
N SER A 122 -23.19 -4.67 -11.14
CA SER A 122 -23.31 -4.43 -9.70
C SER A 122 -23.10 -5.70 -8.86
N ALA A 123 -23.51 -6.86 -9.36
CA ALA A 123 -23.30 -8.16 -8.71
C ALA A 123 -21.81 -8.52 -8.73
N VAL A 124 -21.14 -8.38 -9.88
CA VAL A 124 -19.69 -8.59 -10.01
C VAL A 124 -18.91 -7.65 -9.09
N ALA A 125 -19.25 -6.36 -9.08
CA ALA A 125 -18.60 -5.39 -8.19
C ALA A 125 -18.82 -5.67 -6.70
N ARG A 126 -19.93 -6.33 -6.33
CA ARG A 126 -20.19 -6.74 -4.94
C ARG A 126 -19.33 -7.93 -4.56
N LEU A 127 -19.22 -8.93 -5.43
CA LEU A 127 -18.35 -10.09 -5.23
C LEU A 127 -16.88 -9.68 -5.12
N ALA A 128 -16.41 -8.80 -6.02
CA ALA A 128 -15.04 -8.28 -5.99
C ALA A 128 -14.73 -7.56 -4.66
N ARG A 129 -15.67 -6.75 -4.15
CA ARG A 129 -15.52 -6.10 -2.83
C ARG A 129 -15.45 -7.10 -1.68
N GLN A 130 -16.26 -8.15 -1.72
CA GLN A 130 -16.22 -9.21 -0.70
C GLN A 130 -14.86 -9.93 -0.71
N GLN A 131 -14.33 -10.25 -1.89
CA GLN A 131 -13.00 -10.86 -2.04
C GLN A 131 -11.88 -9.92 -1.58
N SER A 132 -11.96 -8.62 -1.88
CA SER A 132 -10.96 -7.67 -1.39
C SER A 132 -10.97 -7.56 0.13
N VAL A 133 -12.14 -7.63 0.76
CA VAL A 133 -12.27 -7.61 2.22
C VAL A 133 -11.69 -8.88 2.84
N SER A 134 -11.98 -10.07 2.29
CA SER A 134 -11.41 -11.31 2.81
C SER A 134 -9.88 -11.33 2.70
N GLN A 135 -9.33 -10.94 1.55
CA GLN A 135 -7.88 -10.84 1.36
C GLN A 135 -7.23 -9.83 2.33
N ALA A 136 -7.90 -8.71 2.63
CA ALA A 136 -7.41 -7.74 3.59
C ALA A 136 -7.39 -8.33 5.01
N LEU A 137 -8.41 -9.10 5.40
CA LEU A 137 -8.44 -9.79 6.69
C LEU A 137 -7.34 -10.85 6.79
N ASP A 138 -7.14 -11.67 5.76
CA ASP A 138 -6.08 -12.68 5.72
C ASP A 138 -4.68 -12.05 5.89
N ARG A 139 -4.45 -10.89 5.27
CA ARG A 139 -3.19 -10.13 5.43
C ARG A 139 -3.00 -9.60 6.85
N ILE A 140 -4.07 -9.10 7.47
CA ILE A 140 -4.03 -8.64 8.86
C ILE A 140 -3.73 -9.80 9.80
N GLU A 141 -4.37 -10.95 9.58
CA GLU A 141 -4.12 -12.15 10.39
C GLU A 141 -2.70 -12.68 10.21
N GLY A 142 -2.22 -12.79 8.96
CA GLY A 142 -0.84 -13.17 8.67
C GLY A 142 0.17 -12.22 9.32
N SER A 143 -0.11 -10.92 9.31
CA SER A 143 0.74 -9.91 9.97
C SER A 143 0.74 -10.07 11.50
N ARG A 144 -0.42 -10.37 12.11
CA ARG A 144 -0.51 -10.65 13.55
C ARG A 144 0.27 -11.90 13.94
N GLN A 145 0.15 -12.97 13.16
CA GLN A 145 0.91 -14.21 13.39
C GLN A 145 2.42 -13.98 13.25
N ALA A 146 2.85 -13.22 12.23
CA ALA A 146 4.25 -12.87 12.06
C ALA A 146 4.80 -12.07 13.26
N LEU A 147 4.04 -11.10 13.77
CA LEU A 147 4.42 -10.34 14.97
C LEU A 147 4.48 -11.22 16.22
N ALA A 148 3.54 -12.16 16.38
CA ALA A 148 3.56 -13.12 17.49
C ALA A 148 4.84 -13.98 17.44
N ASN A 149 5.17 -14.55 16.28
CA ASN A 149 6.37 -15.37 16.11
C ASN A 149 7.67 -14.58 16.39
N ILE A 150 7.73 -13.30 15.98
CA ILE A 150 8.87 -12.42 16.30
C ILE A 150 8.99 -12.24 17.82
N SER A 151 7.87 -12.02 18.51
CA SER A 151 7.87 -11.81 19.97
C SER A 151 8.30 -13.07 20.74
N GLU A 152 7.88 -14.26 20.29
CA GLU A 152 8.30 -15.54 20.85
C GLU A 152 9.80 -15.77 20.61
N GLY A 153 10.28 -15.57 19.38
CA GLY A 153 11.69 -15.70 19.05
C GLY A 153 12.59 -14.74 19.82
N GLN A 154 12.16 -13.49 20.05
CA GLN A 154 12.87 -12.54 20.89
C GLN A 154 12.92 -12.99 22.35
N THR A 155 11.83 -13.56 22.86
CA THR A 155 11.77 -14.06 24.24
C THR A 155 12.71 -15.26 24.43
N GLU A 156 12.73 -16.20 23.49
CA GLU A 156 13.68 -17.32 23.51
C GLU A 156 15.14 -16.85 23.40
N ALA A 157 15.42 -15.90 22.50
CA ALA A 157 16.75 -15.33 22.34
C ALA A 157 17.21 -14.62 23.63
N ALA A 158 16.31 -13.88 24.27
CA ALA A 158 16.57 -13.25 25.56
C ALA A 158 16.84 -14.29 26.67
N ALA A 159 16.06 -15.37 26.72
CA ALA A 159 16.27 -16.47 27.68
C ALA A 159 17.65 -17.12 27.51
N ARG A 160 18.02 -17.51 26.28
CA ARG A 160 19.35 -18.09 25.98
C ARG A 160 20.50 -17.14 26.34
N THR A 161 20.29 -15.84 26.19
CA THR A 161 21.29 -14.83 26.56
C THR A 161 21.47 -14.77 28.07
N ARG A 162 20.38 -14.80 28.86
CA ARG A 162 20.44 -14.87 30.32
C ARG A 162 21.16 -16.13 30.80
N ASP A 163 20.84 -17.29 30.22
CA ASP A 163 21.47 -18.56 30.60
C ASP A 163 22.98 -18.54 30.33
N ARG A 164 23.41 -17.97 29.20
CA ARG A 164 24.84 -17.80 28.89
C ARG A 164 25.55 -16.88 29.88
N VAL A 165 24.92 -15.75 30.22
CA VAL A 165 25.49 -14.81 31.20
C VAL A 165 25.62 -15.48 32.57
N HIS A 166 24.60 -16.22 33.00
CA HIS A 166 24.62 -16.96 34.26
C HIS A 166 25.74 -18.02 34.27
N ALA A 167 25.84 -18.84 33.22
CA ALA A 167 26.90 -19.84 33.09
C ALA A 167 28.30 -19.23 33.10
N GLN A 168 28.49 -18.06 32.46
CA GLN A 168 29.77 -17.34 32.50
C GLN A 168 30.10 -16.83 33.90
N GLN A 169 29.11 -16.33 34.64
CA GLN A 169 29.29 -15.89 36.03
C GLN A 169 29.69 -17.07 36.93
N GLU A 170 29.03 -18.23 36.81
CA GLU A 170 29.39 -19.43 37.57
C GLU A 170 30.83 -19.87 37.31
N VAL A 171 31.26 -19.90 36.05
CA VAL A 171 32.65 -20.25 35.68
C VAL A 171 33.63 -19.23 36.26
N ALA A 172 33.30 -17.93 36.21
CA ALA A 172 34.13 -16.88 36.79
C ALA A 172 34.25 -17.05 38.31
N ASP A 173 33.14 -17.30 39.01
CA ASP A 173 33.10 -17.51 40.46
C ASP A 173 33.88 -18.76 40.88
N MET A 174 33.74 -19.87 40.15
CA MET A 174 34.54 -21.08 40.37
C MET A 174 36.03 -20.81 40.17
N SER A 175 36.42 -20.02 39.16
CA SER A 175 37.81 -19.66 38.92
C SER A 175 38.39 -18.82 40.06
N VAL A 176 37.61 -17.89 40.61
CA VAL A 176 37.99 -17.07 41.76
C VAL A 176 38.11 -17.93 43.02
N ALA A 177 37.16 -18.84 43.25
CA ALA A 177 37.21 -19.79 44.36
C ALA A 177 38.44 -20.71 44.28
N ALA A 178 38.71 -21.28 43.10
CA ALA A 178 39.89 -22.11 42.86
C ALA A 178 41.20 -21.34 43.10
N LYS A 179 41.31 -20.09 42.62
CA LYS A 179 42.46 -19.21 42.91
C LYS A 179 42.63 -18.97 44.41
N ARG A 180 41.55 -18.78 45.17
CA ARG A 180 41.60 -18.63 46.63
C ARG A 180 42.12 -19.90 47.31
N VAL A 181 41.64 -21.07 46.91
CA VAL A 181 42.12 -22.36 47.44
C VAL A 181 43.59 -22.59 47.10
N GLY A 182 43.99 -22.33 45.85
CA GLY A 182 45.39 -22.41 45.42
C GLY A 182 46.30 -21.49 46.24
N ARG A 183 45.88 -20.25 46.49
CA ARG A 183 46.63 -19.30 47.34
C ARG A 183 46.74 -19.76 48.79
N ARG A 184 45.68 -20.38 49.34
CA ARG A 184 45.72 -20.94 50.70
C ARG A 184 46.67 -22.13 50.79
N ASN A 185 46.64 -23.03 49.81
CA ASN A 185 47.56 -24.16 49.73
C ASN A 185 49.00 -23.71 49.52
N SER A 186 49.25 -22.65 48.72
CA SER A 186 50.60 -22.11 48.54
C SER A 186 51.13 -21.48 49.82
N ILE A 187 50.30 -20.74 50.57
CA ILE A 187 50.67 -20.21 51.89
C ILE A 187 50.98 -21.35 52.87
N GLN A 188 50.19 -22.43 52.84
CA GLN A 188 50.43 -23.61 53.69
C GLN A 188 51.74 -24.35 53.31
N TRP A 189 52.02 -24.53 52.02
CA TRP A 189 53.31 -25.08 51.57
C TRP A 189 54.49 -24.20 51.98
N MET A 190 54.34 -22.87 51.93
CA MET A 190 55.34 -21.92 52.39
C MET A 190 55.55 -21.96 53.91
N LEU A 191 54.55 -22.40 54.68
CA LEU A 191 54.66 -22.63 56.13
C LEU A 191 55.26 -24.00 56.47
N LEU A 192 55.12 -25.02 55.61
CA LEU A 192 55.66 -26.38 55.83
C LEU A 192 57.07 -26.57 55.28
N GLN A 193 57.47 -25.89 54.20
CA GLN A 193 58.88 -25.77 53.82
C GLN A 193 59.54 -24.74 54.72
N GLY A 194 59.92 -25.21 55.91
CA GLY A 194 60.76 -24.55 56.91
C GLY A 194 61.05 -23.08 56.68
N PHE A 195 60.34 -22.22 57.41
CA PHE A 195 60.98 -21.01 57.90
C PHE A 195 62.22 -21.46 58.67
N ASN A 196 63.37 -21.37 58.03
CA ASN A 196 64.66 -21.63 58.65
C ASN A 196 65.15 -20.27 59.17
N PRO A 197 65.02 -19.96 60.46
CA PRO A 197 65.43 -18.66 61.02
C PRO A 197 66.96 -18.42 60.98
N PHE A 198 67.71 -19.32 60.35
CA PHE A 198 69.16 -19.32 60.24
C PHE A 198 69.64 -19.56 58.80
N ASP A 199 68.91 -19.08 57.79
CA ASP A 199 69.48 -18.95 56.44
C ASP A 199 69.99 -17.51 56.21
N PRO A 200 71.29 -17.24 56.41
CA PRO A 200 71.86 -15.92 56.24
C PRO A 200 72.37 -15.76 54.81
N THR A 201 71.52 -15.42 53.85
CA THR A 201 71.96 -14.64 52.68
C THR A 201 70.76 -14.05 51.95
N LEU A 202 70.37 -12.85 52.36
CA LEU A 202 69.96 -11.78 51.45
C LEU A 202 70.05 -10.46 52.22
N ASP A 203 71.28 -9.97 52.19
CA ASP A 203 71.72 -8.63 52.54
C ASP A 203 70.93 -7.56 51.76
N PRO A 204 70.27 -6.58 52.41
CA PRO A 204 69.63 -5.46 51.74
C PRO A 204 70.60 -4.30 51.37
N ALA A 205 71.93 -4.47 51.48
CA ALA A 205 72.92 -3.41 51.26
C ALA A 205 73.85 -3.64 50.04
N GLY A 206 73.50 -4.52 49.11
CA GLY A 206 74.22 -4.69 47.84
C GLY A 206 73.54 -3.92 46.70
N GLY A 207 74.11 -2.78 46.33
CA GLY A 207 73.70 -2.04 45.14
C GLY A 207 73.98 -2.80 43.83
N ASP A 208 73.21 -2.40 42.81
CA ASP A 208 73.63 -2.25 41.41
C ASP A 208 73.42 -3.42 40.41
N TYR A 209 72.47 -3.16 39.49
CA TYR A 209 72.22 -3.70 38.14
C TYR A 209 71.81 -5.20 38.06
N TYR A 210 70.66 -5.61 37.51
CA TYR A 210 70.23 -5.45 36.11
C TYR A 210 68.70 -5.52 35.92
N MET A 211 68.22 -4.72 34.95
CA MET A 211 67.03 -4.90 34.10
C MET A 211 65.64 -5.05 34.75
N ARG A 212 65.06 -3.88 35.05
CA ARG A 212 63.61 -3.66 35.00
C ARG A 212 63.16 -3.63 33.53
N GLN A 213 62.95 -4.79 32.92
CA GLN A 213 62.23 -4.90 31.64
C GLN A 213 60.76 -5.24 31.89
N ALA A 214 59.94 -4.51 31.15
CA ALA A 214 58.49 -4.51 31.06
C ALA A 214 57.83 -5.90 31.10
N GLY A 215 56.69 -5.95 31.80
CA GLY A 215 55.76 -7.08 31.78
C GLY A 215 54.42 -6.77 32.44
N ALA A 216 53.97 -5.51 32.42
CA ALA A 216 52.61 -5.14 32.77
C ALA A 216 51.79 -5.07 31.47
N ALA A 217 51.39 -6.23 30.96
CA ALA A 217 50.26 -6.33 30.03
C ALA A 217 49.07 -6.86 30.83
N VAL A 218 48.48 -5.96 31.61
CA VAL A 218 47.07 -6.10 32.00
C VAL A 218 46.30 -5.90 30.71
N THR A 219 45.76 -6.98 30.16
CA THR A 219 44.72 -6.92 29.14
C THR A 219 43.49 -6.25 29.76
N LEU A 220 43.39 -4.94 29.56
CA LEU A 220 42.13 -4.23 29.64
C LEU A 220 41.27 -4.67 28.45
N PRO A 221 40.04 -5.17 28.66
CA PRO A 221 39.08 -5.35 27.59
C PRO A 221 38.50 -3.98 27.25
N GLY A 222 38.99 -3.39 26.16
CA GLY A 222 38.48 -2.12 25.66
C GLY A 222 39.59 -1.25 25.13
N ASP A 223 40.15 -1.63 23.99
CA ASP A 223 40.77 -0.66 23.09
C ASP A 223 40.06 -0.73 21.75
N LEU A 224 39.38 0.37 21.47
CA LEU A 224 38.78 0.71 20.20
C LEU A 224 39.93 1.23 19.33
N ILE A 225 40.28 0.51 18.27
CA ILE A 225 40.90 1.12 17.11
C ILE A 225 39.80 1.24 16.07
N ASP A 226 39.17 2.40 16.07
CA ASP A 226 38.40 2.92 14.94
C ASP A 226 39.32 3.92 14.24
N GLU A 227 40.23 3.40 13.42
CA GLU A 227 41.11 4.17 12.55
C GLU A 227 40.81 3.80 11.10
N ASN A 228 39.73 4.36 10.58
CA ASN A 228 39.66 4.87 9.22
C ASN A 228 38.52 5.89 9.16
N GLY A 229 38.92 7.16 9.09
CA GLY A 229 38.00 8.27 9.07
C GLY A 229 37.01 8.22 7.91
N ASN A 230 35.80 8.69 8.20
CA ASN A 230 35.34 9.89 7.52
C ASN A 230 34.51 10.75 8.49
N HIS A 231 35.10 11.88 8.87
CA HIS A 231 34.38 13.01 9.44
C HIS A 231 33.54 13.69 8.36
N ILE A 232 32.27 13.93 8.66
CA ILE A 232 31.60 15.26 8.65
C ILE A 232 30.50 15.15 9.73
N ARG A 233 30.68 15.54 10.99
CA ARG A 233 30.76 16.88 11.63
C ARG A 233 29.55 17.81 11.38
N GLY A 234 28.77 18.00 12.46
CA GLY A 234 28.01 19.22 12.80
C GLY A 234 26.50 19.13 12.54
N THR A 235 25.58 19.35 13.48
CA THR A 235 25.65 19.98 14.81
C THR A 235 24.46 19.57 15.68
N ASP A 236 24.74 19.40 16.97
CA ASP A 236 23.82 19.33 18.11
C ASP A 236 22.98 20.61 18.30
N ALA A 237 21.83 20.40 18.96
CA ALA A 237 21.12 21.25 19.95
C ALA A 237 19.61 20.96 19.75
N ASP A 238 18.81 20.44 20.69
CA ASP A 238 18.89 20.40 22.14
C ASP A 238 18.04 19.24 22.67
N ILE A 239 18.57 18.55 23.67
CA ILE A 239 17.75 17.87 24.68
C ILE A 239 17.71 18.81 25.88
N ALA A 240 16.52 19.26 26.25
CA ALA A 240 16.26 19.74 27.59
C ALA A 240 14.89 19.26 28.08
N ALA A 241 14.97 18.30 29.00
CA ALA A 241 14.16 18.15 30.20
C ALA A 241 12.66 17.80 30.10
N ALA A 242 12.34 16.61 30.61
CA ALA A 242 11.11 16.32 31.33
C ALA A 242 10.92 17.34 32.49
N THR A 243 9.73 17.68 32.98
CA THR A 243 8.73 16.82 33.65
C THR A 243 7.40 17.64 33.87
N PRO A 244 6.32 17.16 34.55
CA PRO A 244 4.95 17.16 34.03
C PRO A 244 3.97 18.03 34.88
N GLU A 245 2.67 17.80 34.67
CA GLU A 245 1.48 18.32 35.38
C GLU A 245 0.80 19.57 34.81
N GLY A 246 -0.51 19.46 34.60
CA GLY A 246 -1.39 20.61 34.33
C GLY A 246 -2.57 20.26 33.44
N ALA A 247 -3.64 19.76 34.06
CA ALA A 247 -4.93 19.54 33.43
C ALA A 247 -5.61 20.85 32.95
N ALA A 248 -6.58 20.65 32.06
CA ALA A 248 -7.73 21.50 31.73
C ALA A 248 -7.60 22.52 30.59
N GLY A 249 -8.49 22.38 29.59
CA GLY A 249 -9.10 23.51 28.90
C GLY A 249 -9.05 23.50 27.37
N TYR A 250 -10.13 23.03 26.74
CA TYR A 250 -10.78 23.57 25.53
C TYR A 250 -10.02 24.60 24.67
N ARG A 251 -10.02 24.43 23.34
CA ARG A 251 -10.99 24.98 22.36
C ARG A 251 -10.44 24.89 20.93
N GLY A 252 -11.32 24.60 19.97
CA GLY A 252 -10.97 24.34 18.56
C GLY A 252 -10.48 25.53 17.74
N GLY A 253 -9.98 25.21 16.55
CA GLY A 253 -9.60 26.15 15.51
C GLY A 253 -8.99 25.44 14.30
N ASP A 254 -9.73 25.48 13.19
CA ASP A 254 -9.32 25.62 11.80
C ASP A 254 -8.05 24.92 11.25
N VAL A 255 -8.27 24.03 10.28
CA VAL A 255 -7.25 23.55 9.32
C VAL A 255 -7.43 24.30 7.99
N PRO A 256 -6.46 25.11 7.54
CA PRO A 256 -6.49 25.73 6.21
C PRO A 256 -5.99 24.76 5.13
N GLY A 257 -6.53 24.95 3.92
CA GLY A 257 -6.38 24.08 2.77
C GLY A 257 -4.95 23.94 2.23
N VAL A 258 -4.64 22.72 1.80
CA VAL A 258 -3.48 22.40 0.96
C VAL A 258 -3.91 22.52 -0.50
N SER A 259 -3.41 23.56 -1.15
CA SER A 259 -3.33 23.71 -2.60
C SER A 259 -2.26 22.75 -3.13
N GLY A 260 -2.65 21.84 -4.04
CA GLY A 260 -1.72 21.00 -4.77
C GLY A 260 -1.07 21.74 -5.94
N PRO A 261 0.22 21.48 -6.26
CA PRO A 261 0.93 22.18 -7.32
C PRO A 261 0.63 21.64 -8.72
N ASP A 262 0.58 22.61 -9.63
CA ASP A 262 0.52 22.57 -11.09
C ASP A 262 1.85 22.09 -11.70
N PRO A 263 1.89 21.11 -12.61
CA PRO A 263 3.06 20.84 -13.44
C PRO A 263 2.86 21.32 -14.88
N GLY A 264 3.15 22.59 -15.12
CA GLY A 264 3.37 23.16 -16.45
C GLY A 264 4.85 23.53 -16.66
N GLY A 265 5.43 23.02 -17.75
CA GLY A 265 6.52 23.69 -18.48
C GLY A 265 7.95 23.26 -18.17
N ALA A 266 8.56 22.53 -19.12
CA ALA A 266 10.00 22.60 -19.38
C ALA A 266 10.26 22.29 -20.87
N GLU A 267 10.25 23.34 -21.69
CA GLU A 267 10.98 23.40 -22.95
C GLU A 267 12.44 23.77 -22.66
N THR A 268 13.39 22.95 -23.14
CA THR A 268 14.75 23.29 -23.59
C THR A 268 15.27 22.01 -24.27
N GLY A 269 15.62 21.93 -25.56
CA GLY A 269 16.54 22.80 -26.28
C GLY A 269 17.94 22.17 -26.23
N GLY A 270 18.35 21.41 -27.26
CA GLY A 270 19.70 20.82 -27.33
C GLY A 270 19.96 20.07 -28.64
N ALA A 271 20.74 20.71 -29.51
CA ALA A 271 21.12 20.25 -30.86
C ALA A 271 22.52 19.58 -30.89
N ALA A 272 22.86 19.04 -32.07
CA ALA A 272 24.15 18.47 -32.54
C ALA A 272 24.41 17.00 -32.16
N GLY A 273 24.93 16.13 -33.02
CA GLY A 273 25.44 16.25 -34.39
C GLY A 273 26.35 15.05 -34.70
N GLY A 274 26.51 14.74 -36.00
CA GLY A 274 27.55 13.85 -36.54
C GLY A 274 27.13 12.38 -36.69
N GLY A 275 27.23 11.70 -37.83
CA GLY A 275 27.97 12.00 -39.06
C GLY A 275 29.02 10.92 -39.35
N SER A 276 28.65 9.99 -40.24
CA SER A 276 29.50 9.21 -41.16
C SER A 276 30.40 8.08 -40.62
N PRO A 277 30.96 7.22 -41.49
CA PRO A 277 30.63 6.92 -42.90
C PRO A 277 29.91 5.58 -43.13
#